data_AF-A0A7J2KIX7-F1
#
_entry.id   AF-A0A7J2KIX7-F1
#
_cell.length_a   1.000
_cell.length_b   1.000
_cell.length_c   1.000
_cell.angle_alpha   90.00
_cell.angle_beta   90.00
_cell.angle_gamma   90.00
#
_symmetry.space_group_name_H-M   'P 1'
#
loop_
_entity.id
_entity.type
_entity.pdbx_description
1 polymer ?
#
loop_
_entity_poly.entity_id
_entity_poly.type
_entity_poly.pdbx_seq_one_letter_code
_entity_poly.pdbx_strand_id
1 'polypeptide(L)'
;KLKGILVGGPIPTKDEFIDEQYMVTKLREKIIGRIDIGGSDESGLKELVQKSQEILADQEIIHEKKLLERFFDHLGRKPDMATLKEEDTKQALKYGAVDMLILSKDTNKTLSKELKQLADNIGSSVEIVSTETEEGDQFKNLGGIGAILRFRV
;
A
#
# COMPACT_ATOMS: atom_id res chain seq x y z
N LYS A 1 -1.09 6.28 10.46
CA LYS A 1 -1.26 7.66 9.92
C LYS A 1 -2.47 7.68 8.98
N LEU A 2 -3.20 8.80 8.90
CA LEU A 2 -4.35 8.98 8.02
C LEU A 2 -3.92 9.03 6.53
N LYS A 3 -4.29 8.00 5.75
CA LYS A 3 -3.93 7.85 4.32
C LYS A 3 -4.82 8.70 3.39
N GLY A 4 -6.12 8.77 3.65
CA GLY A 4 -7.08 9.57 2.89
C GLY A 4 -8.41 9.71 3.63
N ILE A 5 -9.30 10.57 3.12
CA ILE A 5 -10.65 10.82 3.65
C ILE A 5 -11.67 10.66 2.53
N LEU A 6 -12.71 9.87 2.78
CA LEU A 6 -13.90 9.82 1.93
C LEU A 6 -15.00 10.63 2.61
N VAL A 7 -15.70 11.48 1.84
CA VAL A 7 -16.79 12.29 2.37
C VAL A 7 -18.08 11.87 1.68
N GLY A 8 -19.03 11.37 2.48
CA GLY A 8 -20.37 10.98 2.03
C GLY A 8 -21.44 11.94 2.55
N GLY A 9 -22.36 12.35 1.69
CA GLY A 9 -23.57 13.05 2.12
C GLY A 9 -24.51 13.37 0.95
N PRO A 10 -25.72 13.87 1.24
CA PRO A 10 -26.64 14.32 0.21
C PRO A 10 -26.14 15.62 -0.45
N ILE A 11 -26.57 15.83 -1.68
CA ILE A 11 -26.41 17.09 -2.40
C ILE A 11 -27.44 18.10 -1.85
N PRO A 12 -27.07 19.36 -1.56
CA PRO A 12 -25.75 19.98 -1.74
C PRO A 12 -24.84 19.94 -0.50
N THR A 13 -25.35 19.51 0.65
CA THR A 13 -24.72 19.67 1.97
C THR A 13 -23.27 19.17 2.03
N LYS A 14 -22.96 18.06 1.37
CA LYS A 14 -21.61 17.49 1.30
C LYS A 14 -20.62 18.43 0.60
N ASP A 15 -21.04 19.05 -0.50
CA ASP A 15 -20.16 19.94 -1.28
C ASP A 15 -19.97 21.28 -0.58
N GLU A 16 -21.03 21.84 0.00
CA GLU A 16 -20.94 23.04 0.85
C GLU A 16 -19.99 22.82 2.04
N PHE A 17 -20.09 21.68 2.72
CA PHE A 17 -19.20 21.33 3.84
C PHE A 17 -17.71 21.36 3.45
N ILE A 18 -17.39 20.86 2.25
CA ILE A 18 -16.01 20.77 1.77
C ILE A 18 -15.53 22.12 1.25
N ASP A 19 -16.36 22.84 0.51
CA ASP A 19 -15.94 24.01 -0.27
C ASP A 19 -16.03 25.30 0.56
N GLU A 20 -17.02 25.47 1.44
CA GLU A 20 -17.23 26.68 2.26
C GLU A 20 -16.34 26.78 3.51
N GLN A 21 -15.25 26.00 3.57
CA GLN A 21 -14.27 26.05 4.65
C GLN A 21 -14.71 25.63 6.06
N TYR A 22 -15.82 24.91 6.19
CA TYR A 22 -16.14 24.21 7.44
C TYR A 22 -15.09 23.15 7.80
N MET A 23 -14.40 22.60 6.80
CA MET A 23 -13.30 21.64 6.99
C MET A 23 -11.93 22.31 6.94
N VAL A 24 -11.09 21.99 7.93
CA VAL A 24 -9.69 22.44 8.03
C VAL A 24 -8.91 22.06 6.78
N THR A 25 -8.16 23.00 6.20
CA THR A 25 -7.44 22.87 4.92
C THR A 25 -6.59 21.60 4.82
N LYS A 26 -5.81 21.29 5.86
CA LYS A 26 -4.94 20.09 5.89
C LYS A 26 -5.71 18.77 5.78
N LEU A 27 -6.97 18.73 6.23
CA LEU A 27 -7.82 17.56 6.08
C LEU A 27 -8.45 17.53 4.68
N ARG A 28 -8.80 18.69 4.13
CA ARG A 28 -9.36 18.80 2.78
C ARG A 28 -8.40 18.31 1.71
N GLU A 29 -7.12 18.62 1.84
CA GLU A 29 -6.04 18.12 0.96
C GLU A 29 -5.90 16.59 0.98
N LYS A 30 -6.51 15.91 1.96
CA LYS A 30 -6.52 14.46 2.09
C LYS A 30 -7.80 13.81 1.60
N ILE A 31 -8.76 14.58 1.07
CA ILE A 31 -9.99 14.03 0.51
C ILE A 31 -9.64 13.27 -0.78
N ILE A 32 -9.96 11.97 -0.81
CA ILE A 32 -9.75 11.09 -1.96
C ILE A 32 -11.04 10.80 -2.72
N GLY A 33 -12.19 11.18 -2.17
CA GLY A 33 -13.48 11.01 -2.84
C GLY A 33 -14.62 11.77 -2.18
N ARG A 34 -15.54 12.27 -3.00
CA ARG A 34 -16.83 12.85 -2.61
C ARG A 34 -17.95 11.95 -3.15
N ILE A 35 -18.76 11.36 -2.29
CA ILE A 35 -19.74 10.35 -2.68
C ILE A 35 -21.14 10.82 -2.29
N ASP A 36 -22.05 10.80 -3.24
CA ASP A 36 -23.45 11.11 -2.99
C ASP A 36 -24.15 9.89 -2.39
N ILE A 37 -24.69 10.06 -1.19
CA ILE A 37 -25.44 9.04 -0.43
C ILE A 37 -26.75 9.60 0.08
N GLY A 38 -27.76 8.75 0.23
CA GLY A 38 -29.11 9.18 0.59
C GLY A 38 -29.36 9.31 2.10
N GLY A 39 -28.59 8.59 2.92
CA GLY A 39 -28.71 8.56 4.38
C GLY A 39 -27.50 9.14 5.09
N SER A 40 -27.71 9.74 6.27
CA SER A 40 -26.65 10.17 7.18
C SER A 40 -26.52 9.27 8.42
N ASP A 41 -27.23 8.13 8.43
CA ASP A 41 -27.22 7.13 9.48
C ASP A 41 -26.32 5.93 9.11
N GLU A 42 -26.45 4.81 9.82
CA GLU A 42 -25.66 3.59 9.55
C GLU A 42 -25.88 3.05 8.12
N SER A 43 -27.06 3.27 7.53
CA SER A 43 -27.33 2.84 6.16
C SER A 43 -26.52 3.66 5.15
N GLY A 44 -26.38 4.96 5.40
CA GLY A 44 -25.52 5.85 4.62
C GLY A 44 -24.05 5.48 4.69
N LEU A 45 -23.56 5.05 5.87
CA LEU A 45 -22.18 4.58 6.01
C LEU A 45 -21.91 3.31 5.18
N LYS A 46 -22.86 2.35 5.19
CA LYS A 46 -22.75 1.13 4.37
C LYS A 46 -22.75 1.47 2.88
N GLU A 47 -23.64 2.38 2.46
CA GLU A 47 -23.71 2.88 1.09
C GLU A 47 -22.39 3.56 0.68
N LEU A 48 -21.81 4.40 1.55
CA LEU A 48 -20.54 5.07 1.32
C LEU A 48 -19.40 4.06 1.12
N VAL A 49 -19.30 3.05 1.98
CA VAL A 49 -18.27 2.00 1.86
C VAL A 49 -18.42 1.26 0.53
N GLN A 50 -19.65 0.87 0.18
CA GLN A 50 -19.92 0.14 -1.07
C GLN A 50 -19.56 0.97 -2.30
N LYS A 51 -19.96 2.25 -2.34
CA LYS A 51 -19.66 3.16 -3.45
C LYS A 51 -18.19 3.57 -3.54
N SER A 52 -17.44 3.47 -2.44
CA SER A 52 -16.03 3.86 -2.41
C SER A 52 -15.05 2.73 -2.71
N GLN A 53 -15.53 1.50 -2.95
CA GLN A 53 -14.66 0.33 -3.16
C GLN A 53 -13.68 0.54 -4.31
N GLU A 54 -14.14 1.09 -5.44
CA GLU A 54 -13.32 1.37 -6.62
C GLU A 54 -12.23 2.40 -6.31
N ILE A 55 -12.60 3.54 -5.70
CA ILE A 55 -11.65 4.59 -5.30
C ILE A 55 -10.58 4.03 -4.34
N LEU A 56 -10.98 3.17 -3.40
CA LEU A 56 -10.06 2.55 -2.45
C LEU A 56 -9.12 1.55 -3.15
N ALA A 57 -9.63 0.75 -4.08
CA ALA A 57 -8.82 -0.16 -4.88
C ALA A 57 -7.80 0.60 -5.74
N ASP A 58 -8.23 1.65 -6.43
CA ASP A 58 -7.34 2.51 -7.23
C ASP A 58 -6.21 3.12 -6.38
N GLN A 59 -6.52 3.56 -5.16
CA GLN A 59 -5.49 4.07 -4.25
C GLN A 59 -4.49 2.99 -3.82
N GLU A 60 -4.94 1.75 -3.57
CA GLU A 60 -4.04 0.63 -3.26
C GLU A 60 -3.16 0.30 -4.47
N ILE A 61 -3.73 0.17 -5.66
CA ILE A 61 -3.02 -0.13 -6.92
C ILE A 61 -1.96 0.95 -7.21
N ILE A 62 -2.31 2.24 -7.10
CA ILE A 62 -1.36 3.35 -7.31
C ILE A 62 -0.22 3.30 -6.28
N HIS A 63 -0.52 2.92 -5.04
CA HIS A 63 0.49 2.79 -4.00
C HIS A 63 1.46 1.64 -4.29
N GLU A 64 0.93 0.46 -4.63
CA GLU A 64 1.70 -0.72 -5.00
C GLU A 64 2.63 -0.45 -6.20
N LYS A 65 2.11 0.19 -7.26
CA LYS A 65 2.89 0.59 -8.44
C LYS A 65 4.10 1.47 -8.05
N LYS A 66 3.86 2.56 -7.32
CA LYS A 66 4.93 3.47 -6.89
C LYS A 66 5.97 2.80 -5.99
N LEU A 67 5.53 1.88 -5.14
CA LEU A 67 6.43 1.10 -4.30
C LEU A 67 7.37 0.23 -5.15
N LEU A 68 6.81 -0.48 -6.13
CA LEU A 68 7.58 -1.37 -7.00
C LEU A 68 8.49 -0.62 -7.97
N GLU A 69 8.04 0.50 -8.53
CA GLU A 69 8.89 1.41 -9.32
C GLU A 69 10.14 1.83 -8.52
N ARG A 70 9.94 2.25 -7.26
CA ARG A 70 11.04 2.59 -6.36
C ARG A 70 11.95 1.39 -6.08
N PHE A 71 11.38 0.22 -5.84
CA PHE A 71 12.15 -1.01 -5.60
C PHE A 71 13.01 -1.38 -6.82
N PHE A 72 12.46 -1.31 -8.03
CA PHE A 72 13.21 -1.60 -9.26
C PHE A 72 14.30 -0.55 -9.55
N ASP A 73 14.06 0.72 -9.27
CA ASP A 73 15.10 1.76 -9.37
C ASP A 73 16.26 1.49 -8.40
N HIS A 74 15.97 1.01 -7.19
CA HIS A 74 16.99 0.54 -6.24
C HIS A 74 17.80 -0.63 -6.80
N LEU A 75 17.15 -1.68 -7.32
CA LEU A 75 17.84 -2.82 -7.93
C LEU A 75 18.75 -2.39 -9.10
N GLY A 76 18.30 -1.44 -9.93
CA GLY A 76 19.05 -0.97 -11.09
C GLY A 76 20.25 -0.07 -10.75
N ARG A 77 20.11 0.83 -9.77
CA ARG A 77 21.16 1.83 -9.46
C ARG A 77 22.05 1.46 -8.28
N LYS A 78 21.51 0.73 -7.32
CA LYS A 78 22.16 0.37 -6.05
C LYS A 78 21.81 -1.09 -5.70
N PRO A 79 22.29 -2.07 -6.49
CA PRO A 79 21.93 -3.47 -6.31
C PRO A 79 22.22 -3.95 -4.88
N ASP A 80 23.30 -3.47 -4.24
CA ASP A 80 23.67 -3.83 -2.86
C ASP A 80 22.68 -3.33 -1.79
N MET A 81 21.66 -2.54 -2.15
CA MET A 81 20.65 -1.97 -1.25
C MET A 81 19.26 -2.59 -1.45
N ALA A 82 19.14 -3.65 -2.26
CA ALA A 82 17.90 -4.39 -2.44
C ALA A 82 18.20 -5.87 -2.66
N THR A 83 17.31 -6.75 -2.16
CA THR A 83 17.37 -8.18 -2.44
C THR A 83 16.16 -8.60 -3.27
N LEU A 84 16.34 -9.68 -4.00
CA LEU A 84 15.30 -10.32 -4.81
C LEU A 84 15.42 -11.82 -4.62
N LYS A 85 14.29 -12.52 -4.70
CA LYS A 85 14.14 -13.96 -4.42
C LYS A 85 14.24 -14.30 -2.93
N GLU A 86 13.77 -15.50 -2.61
CA GLU A 86 13.65 -16.00 -1.25
C GLU A 86 14.98 -16.05 -0.51
N GLU A 87 16.00 -16.70 -1.07
CA GLU A 87 17.24 -17.00 -0.35
C GLU A 87 17.95 -15.72 0.10
N ASP A 88 18.22 -14.80 -0.82
CA ASP A 88 18.91 -13.53 -0.54
C ASP A 88 18.13 -12.68 0.46
N THR A 89 16.80 -12.61 0.30
CA THR A 89 15.91 -11.87 1.20
C THR A 89 15.87 -12.49 2.60
N LYS A 90 15.87 -13.82 2.70
CA LYS A 90 15.89 -14.55 3.98
C LYS A 90 17.20 -14.35 4.71
N GLN A 91 18.33 -14.32 4.01
CA GLN A 91 19.63 -14.00 4.62
C GLN A 91 19.68 -12.55 5.11
N ALA A 92 19.24 -11.58 4.29
CA ALA A 92 19.18 -10.19 4.69
C ALA A 92 18.29 -9.95 5.92
N LEU A 93 17.15 -10.66 6.01
CA LEU A 93 16.29 -10.65 7.21
C LEU A 93 17.03 -11.17 8.45
N LYS A 94 17.76 -12.29 8.33
CA LYS A 94 18.56 -12.85 9.44
C LYS A 94 19.67 -11.91 9.90
N TYR A 95 20.27 -11.14 8.98
CA TYR A 95 21.26 -10.12 9.31
C TYR A 95 20.66 -8.82 9.85
N GLY A 96 19.34 -8.68 9.89
CA GLY A 96 18.67 -7.46 10.32
C GLY A 96 18.83 -6.28 9.33
N ALA A 97 19.21 -6.57 8.09
CA ALA A 97 19.51 -5.56 7.08
C ALA A 97 18.26 -5.00 6.38
N VAL A 98 17.11 -5.68 6.50
CA VAL A 98 15.89 -5.30 5.78
C VAL A 98 15.21 -4.09 6.42
N ASP A 99 14.87 -3.10 5.61
CA ASP A 99 13.98 -2.00 6.01
C ASP A 99 12.52 -2.32 5.70
N MET A 100 12.30 -2.83 4.49
CA MET A 100 11.01 -3.11 3.92
C MET A 100 11.05 -4.43 3.17
N LEU A 101 10.27 -5.40 3.64
CA LEU A 101 10.00 -6.65 2.95
C LEU A 101 8.83 -6.44 2.00
N ILE A 102 8.97 -6.86 0.75
CA ILE A 102 7.93 -6.81 -0.28
C ILE A 102 7.59 -8.25 -0.68
N LEU A 103 6.31 -8.60 -0.63
CA LEU A 103 5.81 -9.93 -0.97
C LEU A 103 4.69 -9.84 -1.99
N SER A 104 4.71 -10.66 -3.02
CA SER A 104 3.57 -10.82 -3.92
C SER A 104 2.41 -11.50 -3.19
N LYS A 105 1.17 -11.10 -3.50
CA LYS A 105 -0.07 -11.76 -3.03
C LYS A 105 -0.08 -13.27 -3.38
N ASP A 106 0.62 -13.67 -4.44
CA ASP A 106 0.69 -15.06 -4.92
C ASP A 106 1.80 -15.91 -4.25
N THR A 107 2.61 -15.31 -3.38
CA THR A 107 3.68 -16.05 -2.69
C THR A 107 3.10 -17.13 -1.77
N ASN A 108 3.81 -18.27 -1.67
CA ASN A 108 3.40 -19.38 -0.81
C ASN A 108 3.05 -18.90 0.62
N LYS A 109 1.90 -19.31 1.14
CA LYS A 109 1.38 -18.84 2.44
C LYS A 109 2.29 -19.18 3.61
N THR A 110 2.88 -20.38 3.63
CA THR A 110 3.79 -20.83 4.69
C THR A 110 5.06 -19.98 4.69
N LEU A 111 5.65 -19.80 3.50
CA LEU A 111 6.84 -18.98 3.33
C LEU A 111 6.58 -17.50 3.68
N SER A 112 5.47 -16.94 3.20
CA SER A 112 5.08 -15.56 3.48
C SER A 112 4.94 -15.31 4.98
N LYS A 113 4.40 -16.29 5.72
CA LYS A 113 4.26 -16.21 7.18
C LYS A 113 5.62 -16.25 7.87
N GLU A 114 6.53 -17.12 7.43
CA GLU A 114 7.90 -17.20 7.96
C GLU A 114 8.65 -15.87 7.76
N LEU A 115 8.66 -15.34 6.54
CA LEU A 115 9.37 -14.09 6.22
C LEU A 115 8.78 -12.88 6.96
N LYS A 116 7.45 -12.82 7.10
CA LYS A 116 6.77 -11.80 7.92
C LYS A 116 7.23 -11.85 9.38
N GLN A 117 7.28 -13.04 9.96
CA GLN A 117 7.71 -13.19 11.35
C GLN A 117 9.17 -12.74 11.54
N LEU A 118 10.06 -13.04 10.59
CA LEU A 118 11.43 -12.56 10.61
C LEU A 118 11.50 -11.03 10.50
N ALA A 119 10.71 -10.42 9.61
CA ALA A 119 10.63 -8.98 9.43
C ALA A 119 10.10 -8.26 10.69
N ASP A 120 9.04 -8.80 11.30
CA ASP A 120 8.45 -8.26 12.53
C ASP A 120 9.47 -8.27 13.69
N ASN A 121 10.25 -9.34 13.82
CA ASN A 121 11.26 -9.49 14.88
C ASN A 121 12.38 -8.43 14.81
N ILE A 122 12.66 -7.88 13.63
CA ILE A 122 13.70 -6.85 13.40
C ILE A 122 13.11 -5.46 13.17
N GLY A 123 11.79 -5.31 13.33
CA GLY A 123 11.07 -4.05 13.12
C GLY A 123 11.12 -3.55 11.67
N SER A 124 11.12 -4.45 10.70
CA SER A 124 10.98 -4.09 9.28
C SER A 124 9.51 -3.90 8.93
N SER A 125 9.25 -3.01 7.98
CA SER A 125 7.94 -2.89 7.36
C SER A 125 7.69 -4.06 6.41
N VAL A 126 6.44 -4.51 6.29
CA VAL A 126 6.04 -5.53 5.32
C VAL A 126 4.94 -4.98 4.43
N GLU A 127 5.17 -5.01 3.12
CA GLU A 127 4.22 -4.61 2.09
C GLU A 127 3.86 -5.82 1.22
N ILE A 128 2.58 -5.95 0.90
CA ILE A 128 2.07 -7.00 0.02
C ILE A 128 1.59 -6.34 -1.26
N VAL A 129 2.03 -6.85 -2.40
CA VAL A 129 1.70 -6.29 -3.72
C VAL A 129 0.89 -7.28 -4.56
N SER A 130 -0.11 -6.77 -5.27
CA SER A 130 -0.88 -7.53 -6.24
C SER A 130 -0.15 -7.68 -7.58
N THR A 131 -0.77 -8.41 -8.48
CA THR A 131 -0.35 -8.57 -9.88
C THR A 131 -1.24 -7.74 -10.82
N GLU A 132 -1.91 -6.71 -10.31
CA GLU A 132 -2.85 -5.88 -11.08
C GLU A 132 -2.13 -4.80 -11.91
N THR A 133 -0.82 -4.64 -11.70
CA THR A 133 0.04 -3.66 -12.39
C THR A 133 1.15 -4.38 -13.14
N GLU A 134 1.70 -3.74 -14.18
CA GLU A 134 2.84 -4.28 -14.94
C GLU A 134 4.05 -4.54 -14.02
N GLU A 135 4.30 -3.62 -13.08
CA GLU A 135 5.37 -3.76 -12.08
C GLU A 135 5.11 -4.94 -11.13
N GLY A 136 3.84 -5.15 -10.72
CA GLY A 136 3.42 -6.27 -9.89
C GLY A 136 3.62 -7.62 -10.58
N ASP A 137 3.23 -7.71 -11.85
CA ASP A 137 3.47 -8.88 -12.69
C ASP A 137 4.96 -9.15 -12.88
N GLN A 138 5.75 -8.11 -13.16
CA GLN A 138 7.20 -8.23 -13.27
C GLN A 138 7.82 -8.72 -11.96
N PHE A 139 7.40 -8.17 -10.81
CA PHE A 139 7.91 -8.57 -9.50
C PHE A 139 7.61 -10.04 -9.19
N LYS A 140 6.39 -10.50 -9.50
CA LYS A 140 6.02 -11.91 -9.39
C LYS A 140 6.91 -12.79 -10.26
N ASN A 141 7.10 -12.44 -11.53
CA ASN A 141 7.92 -13.21 -12.47
C ASN A 141 9.40 -13.29 -12.04
N LEU A 142 9.86 -12.32 -11.26
CA LEU A 142 11.19 -12.27 -10.66
C LEU A 142 11.33 -13.04 -9.34
N GLY A 143 10.25 -13.71 -8.89
CA GLY A 143 10.23 -14.57 -7.70
C GLY A 143 9.27 -14.09 -6.61
N GLY A 144 8.60 -12.94 -6.79
CA GLY A 144 7.53 -12.47 -5.89
C GLY A 144 7.97 -12.16 -4.45
N ILE A 145 9.28 -12.13 -4.20
CA ILE A 145 9.88 -11.86 -2.89
C ILE A 145 11.07 -10.94 -3.12
N GLY A 146 11.14 -9.87 -2.35
CA GLY A 146 12.26 -8.94 -2.38
C GLY A 146 12.24 -8.04 -1.16
N ALA A 147 13.31 -7.28 -0.97
CA ALA A 147 13.39 -6.33 0.12
C ALA A 147 14.23 -5.11 -0.24
N ILE A 148 13.91 -3.98 0.38
CA ILE A 148 14.77 -2.79 0.42
C ILE A 148 15.56 -2.85 1.72
N LEU A 149 16.87 -2.62 1.63
CA LEU A 149 17.80 -2.75 2.75
C LEU A 149 18.11 -1.39 3.41
N ARG A 150 18.36 -1.42 4.72
CA ARG A 150 18.85 -0.29 5.53
C ARG A 150 20.34 -0.05 5.32
N PHE A 151 21.07 -1.12 5.06
CA PHE A 151 22.52 -1.12 4.80
C PHE A 151 22.86 -2.27 3.85
N ARG A 152 24.03 -2.15 3.20
CA ARG A 152 24.53 -3.15 2.26
C ARG A 152 24.85 -4.47 2.98
N VAL A 153 24.50 -5.60 2.36
CA VAL A 153 24.90 -6.95 2.76
C VAL A 153 25.81 -7.59 1.74
#